data_AF-A0AAF0JQ96-F1
#
_entry.id   AF-A0AAF0JQ96-F1
#
_cell.length_a   1.000
_cell.length_b   1.000
_cell.length_c   1.000
_cell.angle_alpha   90.00
_cell.angle_beta   90.00
_cell.angle_gamma   90.00
#
_symmetry.space_group_name_H-M   'P 1'
#
loop_
_entity.id
_entity.type
_entity.pdbx_description
1 polymer ?
#
loop_
_entity_poly.entity_id
_entity_poly.type
_entity_poly.pdbx_seq_one_letter_code
_entity_poly.pdbx_strand_id
1 'polypeptide(L)'
;MKIHSWETIITEGKAKIIIPKPDLFKRPDGVYEPAWAPIFYNPRAIFNRDVAVVFTRTVFNREFFFVEPLAGSGVRSIRYVLESNGNGIANDIDPASFYYIRRNIELNNIDEKLIAYNNEANILLNTLRAEGVVIDYIDIDPYGTPIPFVDSSIYAISRGGYLAFTATDTGPLNCSHSNVCLRRYGAYCIKADFSKEMGLRILIGSIIRRAASHDVGLEVVLSYYHDYYYRVYFKAYKSAKKADEVLSQIGYIAYNSNTLERKLIKQDELQEHVKQGYVLIGPLWIGELASKEFLEKAIATTEKLVSTQEYDYLKKTLDFLKNLYNEYTVNKVYYRYDKLFGLLKKNQPPISLFIEKIREKGYNAFRTHFDPRGVKTDMPHEDLIRLIEHEF
;
A
#
# COMPACT_ATOMS: atom_id res chain seq x y z
N MET A 1 27.82 -23.61 -2.69
CA MET A 1 27.92 -22.12 -2.72
C MET A 1 28.94 -21.57 -1.73
N LYS A 2 29.79 -20.62 -2.12
CA LYS A 2 30.75 -19.91 -1.24
C LYS A 2 30.12 -18.63 -0.68
N ILE A 3 30.28 -18.33 0.61
CA ILE A 3 29.91 -17.03 1.21
C ILE A 3 31.16 -16.18 1.31
N HIS A 4 31.14 -14.97 0.75
CA HIS A 4 32.31 -14.08 0.77
C HIS A 4 32.46 -13.38 2.12
N SER A 5 33.67 -12.89 2.42
CA SER A 5 33.98 -12.27 3.72
C SER A 5 33.17 -10.98 3.99
N TRP A 6 32.70 -10.31 2.95
CA TRP A 6 31.83 -9.13 3.01
C TRP A 6 30.33 -9.45 3.02
N GLU A 7 29.95 -10.73 3.06
CA GLU A 7 28.56 -11.18 3.01
C GLU A 7 28.11 -11.80 4.34
N THR A 8 26.80 -11.81 4.55
CA THR A 8 26.16 -12.54 5.64
C THR A 8 24.88 -13.20 5.15
N ILE A 9 24.49 -14.28 5.80
CA ILE A 9 23.16 -14.89 5.63
C ILE A 9 22.25 -14.31 6.69
N ILE A 10 21.04 -13.93 6.29
CA ILE A 10 19.95 -13.56 7.20
C ILE A 10 18.70 -14.37 6.86
N THR A 11 17.77 -14.42 7.80
CA THR A 11 16.48 -15.08 7.63
C THR A 11 15.36 -14.06 7.75
N GLU A 12 14.44 -14.05 6.79
CA GLU A 12 13.18 -13.31 6.84
C GLU A 12 12.02 -14.24 6.49
N GLY A 13 11.08 -14.42 7.43
CA GLY A 13 10.06 -15.46 7.30
C GLY A 13 10.73 -16.83 7.15
N LYS A 14 10.43 -17.53 6.05
CA LYS A 14 11.10 -18.80 5.71
C LYS A 14 12.30 -18.64 4.76
N ALA A 15 12.49 -17.45 4.18
CA ALA A 15 13.56 -17.20 3.24
C ALA A 15 14.90 -17.00 3.95
N LYS A 16 15.93 -17.70 3.47
CA LYS A 16 17.34 -17.40 3.79
C LYS A 16 17.94 -16.61 2.65
N ILE A 17 18.54 -15.47 2.91
CA ILE A 17 19.16 -14.65 1.86
C ILE A 17 20.58 -14.25 2.24
N ILE A 18 21.44 -14.28 1.24
CA ILE A 18 22.77 -13.71 1.25
C ILE A 18 22.63 -12.24 0.89
N ILE A 19 23.20 -11.39 1.73
CA ILE A 19 23.31 -9.96 1.49
C ILE A 19 24.72 -9.48 1.83
N PRO A 20 25.16 -8.34 1.28
CA PRO A 20 26.30 -7.61 1.81
C PRO A 20 26.10 -7.31 3.30
N LYS A 21 27.17 -7.40 4.11
CA LYS A 21 27.12 -7.14 5.56
C LYS A 21 26.61 -5.71 5.82
N PRO A 22 25.48 -5.53 6.53
CA PRO A 22 24.93 -4.20 6.81
C PRO A 22 25.92 -3.26 7.54
N ASP A 23 26.83 -3.83 8.34
CA ASP A 23 27.87 -3.07 9.06
C ASP A 23 28.82 -2.29 8.15
N LEU A 24 28.96 -2.70 6.88
CA LEU A 24 29.81 -2.00 5.90
C LEU A 24 29.15 -0.76 5.30
N PHE A 25 27.84 -0.57 5.52
CA PHE A 25 27.02 0.47 4.89
C PHE A 25 26.25 1.28 5.94
N LYS A 26 26.92 1.57 7.06
CA LYS A 26 26.40 2.44 8.11
C LYS A 26 26.71 3.89 7.81
N ARG A 27 25.75 4.77 8.09
CA ARG A 27 25.94 6.21 8.13
C ARG A 27 26.86 6.61 9.29
N PRO A 28 27.35 7.86 9.34
CA PRO A 28 28.13 8.37 10.47
C PRO A 28 27.43 8.22 11.84
N ASP A 29 26.10 8.16 11.87
CA ASP A 29 25.29 7.92 13.07
C ASP A 29 25.18 6.43 13.47
N GLY A 30 25.85 5.52 12.75
CA GLY A 30 25.84 4.08 12.99
C GLY A 30 24.62 3.34 12.46
N VAL A 31 23.66 4.02 11.83
CA VAL A 31 22.45 3.41 11.26
C VAL A 31 22.75 2.88 9.85
N TYR A 32 22.32 1.65 9.56
CA TYR A 32 22.42 1.06 8.22
C TYR A 32 21.61 1.86 7.20
N GLU A 33 22.24 2.21 6.07
CA GLU A 33 21.60 2.87 4.93
C GLU A 33 21.47 1.88 3.75
N PRO A 34 20.28 1.30 3.53
CA PRO A 34 20.05 0.33 2.46
C PRO A 34 20.44 0.83 1.07
N ALA A 35 20.33 2.14 0.82
CA ALA A 35 20.68 2.74 -0.47
C ALA A 35 22.20 2.78 -0.74
N TRP A 36 23.04 2.53 0.26
CA TRP A 36 24.50 2.48 0.11
C TRP A 36 25.02 1.06 -0.11
N ALA A 37 24.19 0.04 0.14
CA ALA A 37 24.56 -1.34 -0.11
C ALA A 37 24.58 -1.63 -1.63
N PRO A 38 25.48 -2.52 -2.12
CA PRO A 38 25.55 -2.92 -3.52
C PRO A 38 24.27 -3.54 -4.08
N ILE A 39 23.42 -4.09 -3.19
CA ILE A 39 22.09 -4.58 -3.54
C ILE A 39 21.09 -4.08 -2.52
N PHE A 40 19.85 -3.84 -2.96
CA PHE A 40 18.83 -3.36 -2.04
C PHE A 40 18.29 -4.48 -1.15
N TYR A 41 18.43 -4.26 0.16
CA TYR A 41 17.65 -4.95 1.17
C TYR A 41 17.37 -4.00 2.32
N ASN A 42 16.09 -3.78 2.60
CA ASN A 42 15.64 -2.95 3.70
C ASN A 42 14.86 -3.78 4.75
N PRO A 43 15.40 -3.95 5.97
CA PRO A 43 14.70 -4.60 7.07
C PRO A 43 13.38 -3.91 7.47
N ARG A 44 13.25 -2.60 7.21
CA ARG A 44 11.99 -1.87 7.50
C ARG A 44 10.83 -2.29 6.60
N ALA A 45 11.12 -2.97 5.48
CA ALA A 45 10.11 -3.48 4.57
C ALA A 45 9.65 -4.92 4.87
N ILE A 46 10.12 -5.54 5.97
CA ILE A 46 9.66 -6.88 6.41
C ILE A 46 8.14 -6.91 6.54
N PHE A 47 7.56 -5.90 7.20
CA PHE A 47 6.11 -5.82 7.37
C PHE A 47 5.34 -5.73 6.04
N ASN A 48 5.88 -5.04 5.03
CA ASN A 48 5.29 -4.99 3.70
C ASN A 48 5.25 -6.39 3.07
N ARG A 49 6.37 -7.12 3.17
CA ARG A 49 6.51 -8.47 2.62
C ARG A 49 5.65 -9.49 3.37
N ASP A 50 5.49 -9.34 4.69
CA ASP A 50 4.56 -10.15 5.50
C ASP A 50 3.12 -9.98 5.04
N VAL A 51 2.67 -8.73 4.85
CA VAL A 51 1.33 -8.46 4.31
C VAL A 51 1.18 -9.05 2.89
N ALA A 52 2.23 -9.01 2.07
CA ALA A 52 2.18 -9.57 0.72
C ALA A 52 2.11 -11.12 0.72
N VAL A 53 2.78 -11.79 1.66
CA VAL A 53 2.62 -13.24 1.87
C VAL A 53 1.20 -13.55 2.31
N VAL A 54 0.65 -12.83 3.29
CA VAL A 54 -0.75 -13.01 3.70
C VAL A 54 -1.70 -12.78 2.53
N PHE A 55 -1.50 -11.72 1.76
CA PHE A 55 -2.31 -11.41 0.58
C PHE A 55 -2.31 -12.57 -0.42
N THR A 56 -1.13 -13.02 -0.85
CA THR A 56 -1.01 -14.11 -1.84
C THR A 56 -1.60 -15.42 -1.33
N ARG A 57 -1.37 -15.77 -0.06
CA ARG A 57 -2.01 -16.94 0.58
C ARG A 57 -3.53 -16.85 0.68
N THR A 58 -4.07 -15.64 0.75
CA THR A 58 -5.52 -15.42 0.89
C THR A 58 -6.23 -15.51 -0.46
N VAL A 59 -5.61 -14.99 -1.53
CA VAL A 59 -6.25 -14.93 -2.86
C VAL A 59 -5.97 -16.15 -3.73
N PHE A 60 -4.86 -16.87 -3.50
CA PHE A 60 -4.48 -18.04 -4.28
C PHE A 60 -4.65 -19.35 -3.48
N ASN A 61 -5.58 -20.18 -3.94
CA ASN A 61 -5.78 -21.56 -3.43
C ASN A 61 -5.06 -22.61 -4.30
N ARG A 62 -4.32 -22.17 -5.32
CA ARG A 62 -3.55 -22.99 -6.26
C ARG A 62 -2.17 -22.38 -6.44
N GLU A 63 -1.30 -23.11 -7.11
CA GLU A 63 -0.08 -22.52 -7.68
C GLU A 63 -0.43 -21.35 -8.62
N PHE A 64 0.35 -20.28 -8.53
CA PHE A 64 0.12 -19.05 -9.28
C PHE A 64 1.45 -18.49 -9.80
N PHE A 65 1.42 -17.99 -11.03
CA PHE A 65 2.61 -17.42 -11.66
C PHE A 65 2.75 -15.94 -11.33
N PHE A 66 3.86 -15.55 -10.69
CA PHE A 66 4.13 -14.16 -10.35
C PHE A 66 5.33 -13.58 -11.09
N VAL A 67 5.34 -12.25 -11.20
CA VAL A 67 6.52 -11.48 -11.64
C VAL A 67 6.78 -10.37 -10.64
N GLU A 68 7.99 -10.32 -10.09
CA GLU A 68 8.53 -9.20 -9.31
C GLU A 68 9.57 -8.47 -10.18
N PRO A 69 9.20 -7.37 -10.87
CA PRO A 69 10.10 -6.70 -11.80
C PRO A 69 11.29 -5.96 -11.17
N LEU A 70 11.25 -5.72 -9.86
CA LEU A 70 12.18 -4.87 -9.11
C LEU A 70 12.58 -5.57 -7.79
N ALA A 71 13.28 -6.69 -7.91
CA ALA A 71 13.39 -7.67 -6.83
C ALA A 71 14.49 -7.36 -5.80
N GLY A 72 15.46 -6.48 -6.10
CA GLY A 72 16.60 -6.22 -5.23
C GLY A 72 17.33 -7.52 -4.85
N SER A 73 17.29 -7.91 -3.58
CA SER A 73 17.86 -9.19 -3.11
C SER A 73 17.09 -10.44 -3.53
N GLY A 74 15.86 -10.30 -4.05
CA GLY A 74 14.94 -11.41 -4.36
C GLY A 74 14.13 -11.92 -3.19
N VAL A 75 14.25 -11.30 -2.00
CA VAL A 75 13.64 -11.82 -0.76
C VAL A 75 12.12 -12.00 -0.87
N ARG A 76 11.41 -11.07 -1.51
CA ARG A 76 9.95 -11.13 -1.66
C ARG A 76 9.55 -12.31 -2.55
N SER A 77 10.14 -12.44 -3.73
CA SER A 77 9.96 -13.58 -4.64
C SER A 77 10.23 -14.93 -3.97
N ILE A 78 11.33 -15.04 -3.22
CA ILE A 78 11.69 -16.27 -2.50
C ILE A 78 10.60 -16.61 -1.47
N ARG A 79 10.10 -15.61 -0.74
CA ARG A 79 9.02 -15.80 0.22
C ARG A 79 7.72 -16.22 -0.45
N TYR A 80 7.39 -15.75 -1.65
CA TYR A 80 6.21 -16.26 -2.37
C TYR A 80 6.32 -17.75 -2.69
N VAL A 81 7.51 -18.21 -3.10
CA VAL A 81 7.74 -19.62 -3.39
C VAL A 81 7.62 -20.47 -2.12
N LEU A 82 8.29 -20.05 -1.05
CA LEU A 82 8.37 -20.83 0.20
C LEU A 82 7.10 -20.74 1.05
N GLU A 83 6.36 -19.64 0.96
CA GLU A 83 5.30 -19.32 1.92
C GLU A 83 3.92 -19.21 1.28
N SER A 84 3.78 -19.07 -0.05
CA SER A 84 2.46 -18.99 -0.69
C SER A 84 2.26 -19.91 -1.89
N ASN A 85 3.19 -20.83 -2.17
CA ASN A 85 3.14 -21.74 -3.32
C ASN A 85 3.12 -20.98 -4.67
N GLY A 86 3.82 -19.85 -4.73
CA GLY A 86 4.09 -19.16 -5.98
C GLY A 86 5.20 -19.81 -6.78
N ASN A 87 5.16 -19.65 -8.09
CA ASN A 87 6.26 -19.86 -9.02
C ASN A 87 6.37 -18.61 -9.90
N GLY A 88 7.56 -18.22 -10.34
CA GLY A 88 7.67 -16.93 -10.99
C GLY A 88 9.04 -16.45 -11.41
N ILE A 89 9.08 -15.16 -11.70
CA ILE A 89 10.28 -14.44 -12.11
C ILE A 89 10.62 -13.38 -11.07
N ALA A 90 11.87 -13.42 -10.59
CA ALA A 90 12.50 -12.33 -9.85
C ALA A 90 13.43 -11.58 -10.81
N ASN A 91 13.15 -10.30 -11.06
CA ASN A 91 13.93 -9.49 -11.99
C ASN A 91 14.53 -8.28 -11.30
N ASP A 92 15.75 -7.91 -11.69
CA ASP A 92 16.29 -6.59 -11.39
C ASP A 92 17.15 -6.10 -12.55
N ILE A 93 17.18 -4.78 -12.78
CA ILE A 93 18.04 -4.19 -13.82
C ILE A 93 19.50 -4.20 -13.41
N ASP A 94 19.79 -4.14 -12.10
CA ASP A 94 21.14 -4.13 -11.58
C ASP A 94 21.77 -5.55 -11.65
N PRO A 95 22.90 -5.71 -12.37
CA PRO A 95 23.60 -7.00 -12.46
C PRO A 95 24.07 -7.55 -11.12
N ALA A 96 24.38 -6.69 -10.14
CA ALA A 96 24.73 -7.15 -8.80
C ALA A 96 23.50 -7.77 -8.10
N SER A 97 22.34 -7.11 -8.17
CA SER A 97 21.08 -7.64 -7.68
C SER A 97 20.73 -8.97 -8.34
N PHE A 98 20.84 -9.09 -9.67
CA PHE A 98 20.67 -10.37 -10.38
C PHE A 98 21.61 -11.48 -9.86
N TYR A 99 22.89 -11.17 -9.65
CA TYR A 99 23.86 -12.12 -9.08
C TYR A 99 23.42 -12.63 -7.70
N TYR A 100 22.94 -11.75 -6.82
CA TYR A 100 22.43 -12.14 -5.50
C TYR A 100 21.12 -12.91 -5.58
N ILE A 101 20.18 -12.53 -6.45
CA ILE A 101 18.92 -13.25 -6.66
C ILE A 101 19.22 -14.71 -7.00
N ARG A 102 20.11 -14.98 -7.97
CA ARG A 102 20.49 -16.35 -8.35
C ARG A 102 21.07 -17.15 -7.19
N ARG A 103 21.97 -16.57 -6.42
CA ARG A 103 22.57 -17.23 -5.25
C ARG A 103 21.56 -17.47 -4.15
N ASN A 104 20.60 -16.55 -3.97
CA ASN A 104 19.55 -16.70 -2.98
C ASN A 104 18.52 -17.76 -3.40
N ILE A 105 18.24 -17.91 -4.69
CA ILE A 105 17.45 -19.03 -5.23
C ILE A 105 18.15 -20.37 -4.91
N GLU A 106 19.44 -20.51 -5.26
CA GLU A 106 20.24 -21.71 -4.97
C GLU A 106 20.27 -22.00 -3.46
N LEU A 107 20.37 -20.96 -2.61
CA LEU A 107 20.46 -21.11 -1.15
C LEU A 107 19.20 -21.74 -0.55
N ASN A 108 18.04 -21.49 -1.16
CA ASN A 108 16.77 -22.02 -0.71
C ASN A 108 16.36 -23.30 -1.47
N ASN A 109 17.14 -23.75 -2.45
CA ASN A 109 16.85 -24.90 -3.32
C ASN A 109 15.49 -24.77 -4.04
N ILE A 110 15.24 -23.63 -4.66
CA ILE A 110 13.96 -23.32 -5.33
C ILE A 110 14.11 -22.99 -6.82
N ASP A 111 15.21 -23.41 -7.43
CA ASP A 111 15.56 -23.16 -8.84
C ASP A 111 14.50 -23.65 -9.83
N GLU A 112 13.71 -24.67 -9.46
CA GLU A 112 12.61 -25.18 -10.29
C GLU A 112 11.36 -24.26 -10.29
N LYS A 113 11.21 -23.41 -9.27
CA LYS A 113 10.02 -22.56 -9.08
C LYS A 113 10.28 -21.08 -9.30
N LEU A 114 11.53 -20.62 -9.17
CA LEU A 114 11.88 -19.21 -9.28
C LEU A 114 13.04 -19.01 -10.24
N ILE A 115 12.82 -18.18 -11.27
CA ILE A 115 13.83 -17.86 -12.27
C ILE A 115 14.28 -16.41 -12.09
N ALA A 116 15.59 -16.19 -12.06
CA ALA A 116 16.17 -14.85 -12.02
C ALA A 116 16.28 -14.27 -13.43
N TYR A 117 15.91 -12.99 -13.60
CA TYR A 117 16.09 -12.22 -14.83
C TYR A 117 16.91 -10.95 -14.55
N ASN A 118 17.65 -10.47 -15.55
CA ASN A 118 18.37 -9.19 -15.50
C ASN A 118 17.95 -8.28 -16.66
N ASN A 119 16.75 -7.70 -16.55
CA ASN A 119 16.16 -6.84 -17.56
C ASN A 119 15.61 -5.55 -16.95
N GLU A 120 15.42 -4.52 -17.79
CA GLU A 120 14.58 -3.40 -17.41
C GLU A 120 13.11 -3.87 -17.25
N ALA A 121 12.45 -3.38 -16.20
CA ALA A 121 11.15 -3.89 -15.75
C ALA A 121 10.04 -3.77 -16.82
N ASN A 122 9.94 -2.64 -17.52
CA ASN A 122 8.94 -2.47 -18.58
C ASN A 122 9.24 -3.36 -19.79
N ILE A 123 10.50 -3.49 -20.20
CA ILE A 123 10.91 -4.41 -21.27
C ILE A 123 10.49 -5.84 -20.90
N LEU A 124 10.82 -6.30 -19.70
CA LEU A 124 10.43 -7.64 -19.24
C LEU A 124 8.91 -7.86 -19.32
N LEU A 125 8.13 -6.96 -18.70
CA LEU A 125 6.67 -7.12 -18.65
C LEU A 125 6.03 -7.13 -20.04
N ASN A 126 6.48 -6.26 -20.94
CA ASN A 126 5.96 -6.21 -22.31
C ASN A 126 6.40 -7.43 -23.13
N THR A 127 7.63 -7.93 -22.95
CA THR A 127 8.11 -9.16 -23.59
C THR A 127 7.31 -10.37 -23.15
N LEU A 128 7.14 -10.59 -21.85
CA LEU A 128 6.35 -11.70 -21.32
C LEU A 128 4.91 -11.68 -21.86
N ARG A 129 4.33 -10.47 -21.96
CA ARG A 129 3.00 -10.29 -22.54
C ARG A 129 2.96 -10.65 -24.03
N ALA A 130 3.96 -10.23 -24.80
CA ALA A 130 4.08 -10.52 -26.23
C ALA A 130 4.29 -12.02 -26.49
N GLU A 131 5.02 -12.70 -25.61
CA GLU A 131 5.23 -14.15 -25.63
C GLU A 131 4.01 -14.95 -25.15
N GLY A 132 2.95 -14.28 -24.68
CA GLY A 132 1.71 -14.93 -24.25
C GLY A 132 1.77 -15.55 -22.86
N VAL A 133 2.75 -15.16 -22.02
CA VAL A 133 2.87 -15.65 -20.65
C VAL A 133 1.67 -15.19 -19.82
N VAL A 134 1.02 -16.12 -19.14
CA VAL A 134 -0.10 -15.86 -18.24
C VAL A 134 0.45 -15.51 -16.86
N ILE A 135 0.36 -14.24 -16.48
CA ILE A 135 0.80 -13.74 -15.17
C ILE A 135 -0.40 -13.57 -14.24
N ASP A 136 -0.41 -14.28 -13.12
CA ASP A 136 -1.48 -14.23 -12.10
C ASP A 136 -1.26 -13.08 -11.10
N TYR A 137 0.00 -12.72 -10.81
CA TYR A 137 0.36 -11.68 -9.84
C TYR A 137 1.57 -10.85 -10.28
N ILE A 138 1.49 -9.52 -10.23
CA ILE A 138 2.66 -8.64 -10.43
C ILE A 138 2.82 -7.76 -9.19
N ASP A 139 4.05 -7.69 -8.67
CA ASP A 139 4.40 -6.85 -7.52
C ASP A 139 5.42 -5.78 -7.89
N ILE A 140 4.97 -4.53 -7.96
CA ILE A 140 5.79 -3.35 -8.26
C ILE A 140 6.19 -2.66 -6.95
N ASP A 141 7.46 -2.81 -6.57
CA ASP A 141 8.03 -2.26 -5.32
C ASP A 141 9.27 -1.40 -5.59
N PRO A 142 9.12 -0.23 -6.24
CA PRO A 142 10.25 0.60 -6.64
C PRO A 142 10.74 1.50 -5.51
N TYR A 143 11.92 2.07 -5.72
CA TYR A 143 12.30 3.30 -5.04
C TYR A 143 11.51 4.50 -5.59
N GLY A 144 10.88 5.24 -4.69
CA GLY A 144 10.05 6.38 -5.01
C GLY A 144 8.69 5.98 -5.55
N THR A 145 8.40 6.36 -6.80
CA THR A 145 7.06 6.28 -7.40
C THR A 145 6.89 5.01 -8.25
N PRO A 146 5.74 4.33 -8.20
CA PRO A 146 5.46 3.20 -9.09
C PRO A 146 4.99 3.62 -10.49
N ILE A 147 4.67 4.91 -10.69
CA ILE A 147 4.06 5.41 -11.92
C ILE A 147 4.76 4.97 -13.22
N PRO A 148 6.11 4.93 -13.31
CA PRO A 148 6.80 4.48 -14.52
C PRO A 148 6.52 3.04 -14.96
N PHE A 149 5.98 2.19 -14.08
CA PHE A 149 5.79 0.76 -14.33
C PHE A 149 4.30 0.38 -14.44
N VAL A 150 3.39 1.32 -14.16
CA VAL A 150 1.95 1.06 -14.07
C VAL A 150 1.38 0.54 -15.38
N ASP A 151 1.64 1.24 -16.49
CA ASP A 151 1.06 0.91 -17.80
C ASP A 151 1.49 -0.49 -18.30
N SER A 152 2.80 -0.81 -18.24
CA SER A 152 3.30 -2.14 -18.61
C SER A 152 2.73 -3.25 -17.72
N SER A 153 2.54 -2.98 -16.42
CA SER A 153 1.95 -3.96 -15.50
C SER A 153 0.48 -4.24 -15.84
N ILE A 154 -0.29 -3.20 -16.16
CA ILE A 154 -1.70 -3.32 -16.58
C ILE A 154 -1.80 -4.10 -17.89
N TYR A 155 -0.89 -3.85 -18.82
CA TYR A 155 -0.88 -4.55 -20.11
C TYR A 155 -0.52 -6.04 -19.95
N ALA A 156 0.44 -6.34 -19.08
CA ALA A 156 0.97 -7.68 -18.87
C ALA A 156 0.07 -8.59 -18.02
N ILE A 157 -0.63 -8.06 -17.00
CA ILE A 157 -1.42 -8.89 -16.08
C ILE A 157 -2.53 -9.67 -16.79
N SER A 158 -2.81 -10.90 -16.33
CA SER A 158 -3.90 -11.71 -16.85
C SER A 158 -5.27 -11.21 -16.40
N ARG A 159 -6.33 -11.61 -17.11
CA ARG A 159 -7.70 -11.31 -16.68
C ARG A 159 -7.97 -12.00 -15.34
N GLY A 160 -8.42 -11.23 -14.35
CA GLY A 160 -8.64 -11.71 -12.99
C GLY A 160 -7.37 -11.84 -12.14
N GLY A 161 -6.21 -11.47 -12.68
CA GLY A 161 -4.95 -11.41 -11.95
C GLY A 161 -4.91 -10.25 -10.97
N TYR A 162 -3.88 -10.24 -10.13
CA TYR A 162 -3.70 -9.26 -9.07
C TYR A 162 -2.46 -8.40 -9.31
N LEU A 163 -2.56 -7.11 -9.01
CA LEU A 163 -1.46 -6.16 -9.08
C LEU A 163 -1.19 -5.60 -7.69
N ALA A 164 0.06 -5.48 -7.30
CA ALA A 164 0.46 -4.74 -6.11
C ALA A 164 1.41 -3.60 -6.46
N PHE A 165 1.22 -2.45 -5.82
CA PHE A 165 2.07 -1.28 -5.99
C PHE A 165 2.48 -0.73 -4.63
N THR A 166 3.79 -0.53 -4.45
CA THR A 166 4.32 0.29 -3.36
C THR A 166 4.71 1.67 -3.89
N ALA A 167 4.47 2.72 -3.10
CA ALA A 167 5.05 4.03 -3.32
C ALA A 167 5.75 4.52 -2.05
N THR A 168 7.05 4.82 -2.17
CA THR A 168 7.87 5.39 -1.08
C THR A 168 8.07 6.90 -1.23
N ASP A 169 7.59 7.52 -2.33
CA ASP A 169 7.64 8.98 -2.54
C ASP A 169 6.54 9.73 -1.77
N THR A 170 6.62 9.66 -0.45
CA THR A 170 5.68 10.32 0.47
C THR A 170 5.68 11.85 0.36
N GLY A 171 6.78 12.48 -0.06
CA GLY A 171 6.85 13.95 -0.21
C GLY A 171 5.78 14.51 -1.16
N PRO A 172 5.73 14.05 -2.42
CA PRO A 172 4.64 14.37 -3.35
C PRO A 172 3.25 13.98 -2.82
N LEU A 173 3.05 12.73 -2.38
CA LEU A 173 1.73 12.21 -1.98
C LEU A 173 1.17 12.88 -0.71
N ASN A 174 2.02 13.30 0.22
CA ASN A 174 1.63 14.08 1.41
C ASN A 174 1.52 15.58 1.11
N CYS A 175 1.71 15.97 -0.15
CA CYS A 175 1.70 17.35 -0.62
C CYS A 175 2.77 18.29 -0.04
N SER A 176 3.91 17.74 0.39
CA SER A 176 5.11 18.56 0.65
C SER A 176 5.72 19.11 -0.63
N HIS A 177 5.51 18.41 -1.76
CA HIS A 177 5.91 18.84 -3.11
C HIS A 177 4.72 18.78 -4.07
N SER A 178 3.76 19.70 -3.92
CA SER A 178 2.49 19.73 -4.67
C SER A 178 2.67 19.69 -6.19
N ASN A 179 3.61 20.46 -6.75
CA ASN A 179 3.90 20.44 -8.19
C ASN A 179 4.40 19.07 -8.68
N VAL A 180 5.11 18.31 -7.84
CA VAL A 180 5.54 16.94 -8.17
C VAL A 180 4.34 15.99 -8.11
N CYS A 181 3.45 16.18 -7.12
CA CYS A 181 2.20 15.42 -7.03
C CYS A 181 1.35 15.61 -8.29
N LEU A 182 1.15 16.86 -8.72
CA LEU A 182 0.40 17.18 -9.93
C LEU A 182 1.03 16.54 -11.18
N ARG A 183 2.36 16.64 -11.36
CA ARG A 183 3.03 16.06 -12.53
C ARG A 183 3.00 14.53 -12.57
N ARG A 184 3.18 13.86 -11.42
CA ARG A 184 3.28 12.37 -11.38
C ARG A 184 1.92 11.69 -11.29
N TYR A 185 1.04 12.23 -10.46
CA TYR A 185 -0.24 11.62 -10.11
C TYR A 185 -1.43 12.34 -10.74
N GLY A 186 -1.23 13.48 -11.40
CA GLY A 186 -2.32 14.23 -12.04
C GLY A 186 -3.39 14.69 -11.05
N ALA A 187 -2.98 14.99 -9.80
CA ALA A 187 -3.87 15.40 -8.74
C ALA A 187 -3.39 16.71 -8.10
N TYR A 188 -4.31 17.65 -7.92
CA TYR A 188 -4.10 18.81 -7.07
C TYR A 188 -4.20 18.40 -5.60
N CYS A 189 -3.29 18.92 -4.79
CA CYS A 189 -3.27 18.66 -3.36
C CYS A 189 -2.88 19.92 -2.58
N ILE A 190 -3.18 19.90 -1.27
CA ILE A 190 -2.67 20.87 -0.29
C ILE A 190 -2.17 20.14 0.95
N LYS A 191 -1.34 20.80 1.77
CA LYS A 191 -0.96 20.27 3.07
C LYS A 191 -2.18 20.27 4.00
N ALA A 192 -2.53 19.10 4.51
CA ALA A 192 -3.65 18.91 5.43
C ALA A 192 -3.28 17.94 6.57
N ASP A 193 -4.06 17.97 7.65
CA ASP A 193 -3.91 17.09 8.81
C ASP A 193 -4.26 15.62 8.50
N PHE A 194 -4.90 15.37 7.35
CA PHE A 194 -5.20 14.06 6.76
C PHE A 194 -4.32 13.68 5.56
N SER A 195 -3.16 14.33 5.40
CA SER A 195 -2.28 14.19 4.22
C SER A 195 -1.91 12.75 3.85
N LYS A 196 -1.80 11.84 4.82
CA LYS A 196 -1.47 10.43 4.57
C LYS A 196 -2.63 9.69 3.89
N GLU A 197 -3.86 9.86 4.36
CA GLU A 197 -5.02 9.24 3.69
C GLU A 197 -5.24 9.88 2.31
N MET A 198 -5.09 11.20 2.20
CA MET A 198 -5.11 11.91 0.92
C MET A 198 -4.10 11.32 -0.07
N GLY A 199 -2.85 11.12 0.37
CA GLY A 199 -1.80 10.53 -0.46
C GLY A 199 -2.14 9.13 -0.95
N LEU A 200 -2.65 8.26 -0.08
CA LEU A 200 -3.07 6.92 -0.48
C LEU A 200 -4.19 6.97 -1.53
N ARG A 201 -5.20 7.81 -1.32
CA ARG A 201 -6.32 7.98 -2.26
C ARG A 201 -5.88 8.57 -3.60
N ILE A 202 -4.92 9.49 -3.61
CA ILE A 202 -4.31 10.04 -4.84
C ILE A 202 -3.57 8.94 -5.60
N LEU A 203 -2.77 8.12 -4.92
CA LEU A 203 -2.06 7.00 -5.55
C LEU A 203 -3.04 6.04 -6.23
N ILE A 204 -4.06 5.60 -5.49
CA ILE A 204 -5.10 4.70 -5.99
C ILE A 204 -5.81 5.31 -7.20
N GLY A 205 -6.27 6.56 -7.08
CA GLY A 205 -7.01 7.24 -8.14
C GLY A 205 -6.17 7.52 -9.39
N SER A 206 -4.85 7.72 -9.26
CA SER A 206 -3.94 7.84 -10.39
C SER A 206 -3.80 6.51 -11.15
N ILE A 207 -3.60 5.40 -10.44
CA ILE A 207 -3.43 4.07 -11.04
C ILE A 207 -4.72 3.61 -11.74
N ILE A 208 -5.87 3.79 -11.09
CA ILE A 208 -7.19 3.45 -11.66
C ILE A 208 -7.44 4.21 -12.96
N ARG A 209 -7.21 5.53 -13.00
CA ARG A 209 -7.43 6.33 -14.22
C ARG A 209 -6.54 5.89 -15.38
N ARG A 210 -5.28 5.52 -15.10
CA ARG A 210 -4.38 4.95 -16.12
C ARG A 210 -4.91 3.62 -16.63
N ALA A 211 -5.29 2.70 -15.75
CA ALA A 211 -5.84 1.41 -16.15
C ALA A 211 -7.13 1.53 -16.97
N ALA A 212 -8.01 2.48 -16.60
CA ALA A 212 -9.24 2.72 -17.33
C ALA A 212 -8.99 3.17 -18.77
N SER A 213 -7.92 3.91 -19.06
CA SER A 213 -7.56 4.26 -20.44
C SER A 213 -7.13 3.08 -21.32
N HIS A 214 -6.91 1.91 -20.71
CA HIS A 214 -6.63 0.63 -21.39
C HIS A 214 -7.81 -0.35 -21.33
N ASP A 215 -9.02 0.12 -21.03
CA ASP A 215 -10.22 -0.72 -20.80
C ASP A 215 -10.05 -1.77 -19.68
N VAL A 216 -9.21 -1.45 -18.67
CA VAL A 216 -8.98 -2.31 -17.50
C VAL A 216 -9.55 -1.66 -16.24
N GLY A 217 -10.53 -2.34 -15.63
CA GLY A 217 -11.02 -1.99 -14.30
C GLY A 217 -10.13 -2.58 -13.21
N LEU A 218 -9.60 -1.74 -12.32
CA LEU A 218 -8.81 -2.15 -11.16
C LEU A 218 -9.63 -1.99 -9.87
N GLU A 219 -10.09 -3.09 -9.32
CA GLU A 219 -10.82 -3.10 -8.06
C GLU A 219 -9.85 -3.12 -6.88
N VAL A 220 -9.99 -2.17 -5.95
CA VAL A 220 -9.15 -2.09 -4.74
C VAL A 220 -9.47 -3.28 -3.83
N VAL A 221 -8.47 -4.11 -3.54
CA VAL A 221 -8.62 -5.28 -2.64
C VAL A 221 -8.16 -4.94 -1.23
N LEU A 222 -6.98 -4.31 -1.12
CA LEU A 222 -6.40 -3.87 0.14
C LEU A 222 -5.50 -2.66 -0.14
N SER A 223 -5.55 -1.64 0.70
CA SER A 223 -4.59 -0.55 0.65
C SER A 223 -4.32 0.00 2.05
N TYR A 224 -3.11 0.51 2.27
CA TYR A 224 -2.72 1.08 3.55
C TYR A 224 -1.48 1.96 3.42
N TYR A 225 -1.25 2.77 4.46
CA TYR A 225 0.02 3.44 4.71
C TYR A 225 0.74 2.74 5.86
N HIS A 226 2.07 2.58 5.81
CA HIS A 226 2.82 2.10 6.96
C HIS A 226 4.21 2.73 6.99
N ASP A 227 4.54 3.39 8.10
CA ASP A 227 5.75 4.18 8.35
C ASP A 227 6.04 5.26 7.29
N TYR A 228 6.52 4.86 6.11
CA TYR A 228 7.04 5.72 5.04
C TYR A 228 6.65 5.25 3.63
N TYR A 229 5.71 4.33 3.50
CA TYR A 229 5.25 3.87 2.19
C TYR A 229 3.74 3.70 2.14
N TYR A 230 3.22 3.83 0.92
CA TYR A 230 1.87 3.45 0.54
C TYR A 230 1.90 2.10 -0.12
N ARG A 231 0.90 1.28 0.14
CA ARG A 231 0.72 -0.02 -0.50
C ARG A 231 -0.72 -0.14 -0.98
N VAL A 232 -0.90 -0.64 -2.19
CA VAL A 232 -2.21 -0.98 -2.75
C VAL A 232 -2.14 -2.29 -3.51
N TYR A 233 -3.17 -3.10 -3.35
CA TYR A 233 -3.43 -4.33 -4.08
C TYR A 233 -4.73 -4.18 -4.87
N PHE A 234 -4.69 -4.52 -6.15
CA PHE A 234 -5.82 -4.49 -7.06
C PHE A 234 -6.11 -5.87 -7.61
N LYS A 235 -7.38 -6.11 -7.95
CA LYS A 235 -7.79 -7.18 -8.85
C LYS A 235 -8.11 -6.58 -10.23
N ALA A 236 -7.51 -7.14 -11.27
CA ALA A 236 -7.60 -6.62 -12.63
C ALA A 236 -8.71 -7.30 -13.45
N TYR A 237 -9.58 -6.49 -14.04
CA TYR A 237 -10.64 -6.94 -14.93
C TYR A 237 -10.43 -6.31 -16.31
N LYS A 238 -10.06 -7.12 -17.32
CA LYS A 238 -10.01 -6.70 -18.74
C LYS A 238 -11.44 -6.53 -19.26
N SER A 239 -12.03 -5.35 -19.03
CA SER A 239 -13.44 -5.04 -19.24
C SER A 239 -13.68 -3.54 -19.13
N ALA A 240 -14.03 -2.91 -20.26
CA ALA A 240 -14.42 -1.49 -20.32
C ALA A 240 -15.56 -1.17 -19.34
N LYS A 241 -16.58 -2.02 -19.25
CA LYS A 241 -17.69 -1.84 -18.29
C LYS A 241 -17.19 -1.77 -16.83
N LYS A 242 -16.23 -2.61 -16.45
CA LYS A 242 -15.65 -2.59 -15.10
C LYS A 242 -14.73 -1.37 -14.93
N ALA A 243 -14.07 -0.93 -16.00
CA ALA A 243 -13.30 0.31 -15.99
C ALA A 243 -14.20 1.52 -15.70
N ASP A 244 -15.36 1.64 -16.36
CA ASP A 244 -16.34 2.71 -16.12
C ASP A 244 -16.88 2.67 -14.69
N GLU A 245 -17.22 1.48 -14.19
CA GLU A 245 -17.72 1.28 -12.82
C GLU A 245 -16.72 1.78 -11.77
N VAL A 246 -15.45 1.38 -11.89
CA VAL A 246 -14.40 1.81 -10.95
C VAL A 246 -14.09 3.29 -11.14
N LEU A 247 -14.08 3.80 -12.37
CA LEU A 247 -13.84 5.22 -12.67
C LEU A 247 -14.91 6.13 -12.05
N SER A 248 -16.15 5.65 -11.90
CA SER A 248 -17.24 6.38 -11.22
C SER A 248 -16.96 6.69 -9.73
N GLN A 249 -15.96 6.02 -9.14
CA GLN A 249 -15.50 6.21 -7.76
C GLN A 249 -14.25 7.10 -7.68
N ILE A 250 -13.93 7.82 -8.76
CA ILE A 250 -12.99 8.93 -8.74
C ILE A 250 -13.75 10.21 -8.40
N GLY A 251 -13.22 10.96 -7.44
CA GLY A 251 -13.82 12.18 -6.94
C GLY A 251 -12.80 13.07 -6.26
N TYR A 252 -13.26 13.85 -5.29
CA TYR A 252 -12.46 14.88 -4.62
C TYR A 252 -12.70 14.85 -3.12
N ILE A 253 -11.73 15.37 -2.36
CA ILE A 253 -11.97 15.81 -0.99
C ILE A 253 -12.30 17.30 -1.04
N ALA A 254 -13.51 17.68 -0.64
CA ALA A 254 -13.83 19.06 -0.32
C ALA A 254 -13.37 19.33 1.11
N TYR A 255 -12.49 20.31 1.30
CA TYR A 255 -11.91 20.65 2.61
C TYR A 255 -12.05 22.14 2.95
N ASN A 256 -12.52 22.43 4.16
CA ASN A 256 -12.50 23.78 4.74
C ASN A 256 -11.40 23.86 5.79
N SER A 257 -10.35 24.63 5.51
CA SER A 257 -9.20 24.76 6.42
C SER A 257 -9.50 25.52 7.71
N ASN A 258 -10.56 26.34 7.73
CA ASN A 258 -10.93 27.14 8.90
C ASN A 258 -11.70 26.30 9.93
N THR A 259 -12.56 25.39 9.49
CA THR A 259 -13.36 24.51 10.37
C THR A 259 -12.77 23.11 10.51
N LEU A 260 -11.79 22.75 9.67
CA LEU A 260 -11.28 21.39 9.48
C LEU A 260 -12.31 20.41 8.90
N GLU A 261 -13.48 20.87 8.46
CA GLU A 261 -14.48 20.00 7.83
C GLU A 261 -13.95 19.43 6.51
N ARG A 262 -14.18 18.12 6.28
CA ARG A 262 -13.99 17.53 4.95
C ARG A 262 -14.99 16.45 4.60
N LYS A 263 -15.21 16.32 3.29
CA LYS A 263 -16.14 15.35 2.68
C LYS A 263 -15.50 14.75 1.42
N LEU A 264 -15.74 13.47 1.20
CA LEU A 264 -15.51 12.84 -0.10
C LEU A 264 -16.72 13.15 -0.98
N ILE A 265 -16.48 13.72 -2.17
CA ILE A 265 -17.53 14.17 -3.09
C ILE A 265 -17.25 13.68 -4.50
N LYS A 266 -18.31 13.51 -5.29
CA LYS A 266 -18.21 13.18 -6.72
C LYS A 266 -17.95 14.43 -7.57
N GLN A 267 -17.65 14.22 -8.84
CA GLN A 267 -17.31 15.28 -9.79
C GLN A 267 -18.50 16.24 -10.09
N ASP A 268 -19.72 15.75 -10.03
CA ASP A 268 -20.95 16.53 -10.22
C ASP A 268 -21.25 17.48 -9.03
N GLU A 269 -20.68 17.21 -7.86
CA GLU A 269 -20.88 18.01 -6.62
C GLU A 269 -19.89 19.19 -6.48
N LEU A 270 -18.93 19.34 -7.41
CA LEU A 270 -17.82 20.29 -7.26
C LEU A 270 -18.26 21.75 -7.18
N GLN A 271 -19.18 22.16 -8.06
CA GLN A 271 -19.58 23.56 -8.19
C GLN A 271 -20.27 24.08 -6.93
N GLU A 272 -21.05 23.24 -6.25
CA GLU A 272 -21.73 23.60 -5.01
C GLU A 272 -20.72 23.85 -3.89
N HIS A 273 -19.77 22.94 -3.69
CA HIS A 273 -18.79 23.03 -2.62
C HIS A 273 -17.79 24.19 -2.82
N VAL A 274 -17.44 24.51 -4.06
CA VAL A 274 -16.61 25.69 -4.36
C VAL A 274 -17.32 26.99 -3.97
N LYS A 275 -18.63 27.11 -4.26
CA LYS A 275 -19.43 28.29 -3.84
C LYS A 275 -19.52 28.44 -2.32
N GLN A 276 -19.44 27.33 -1.60
CA GLN A 276 -19.39 27.29 -0.13
C GLN A 276 -17.98 27.56 0.45
N GLY A 277 -16.97 27.80 -0.41
CA GLY A 277 -15.61 28.15 0.01
C GLY A 277 -14.70 26.96 0.33
N TYR A 278 -15.07 25.74 -0.06
CA TYR A 278 -14.21 24.57 0.12
C TYR A 278 -13.06 24.56 -0.89
N VAL A 279 -11.90 24.10 -0.45
CA VAL A 279 -10.78 23.71 -1.32
C VAL A 279 -11.02 22.29 -1.82
N LEU A 280 -10.98 22.09 -3.14
CA LEU A 280 -11.13 20.78 -3.76
C LEU A 280 -9.76 20.13 -3.97
N ILE A 281 -9.59 18.91 -3.44
CA ILE A 281 -8.35 18.11 -3.50
C ILE A 281 -8.63 16.87 -4.34
N GLY A 282 -7.84 16.63 -5.40
CA GLY A 282 -8.05 15.50 -6.31
C GLY A 282 -7.68 15.81 -7.77
N PRO A 283 -8.11 14.98 -8.73
CA PRO A 283 -8.96 13.80 -8.55
C PRO A 283 -8.25 12.69 -7.76
N LEU A 284 -9.02 11.96 -6.95
CA LEU A 284 -8.55 10.88 -6.08
C LEU A 284 -9.62 9.80 -5.90
N TRP A 285 -9.25 8.68 -5.29
CA TRP A 285 -10.17 7.60 -4.97
C TRP A 285 -11.10 7.94 -3.79
N ILE A 286 -12.41 7.94 -4.01
CA ILE A 286 -13.42 8.18 -2.96
C ILE A 286 -14.08 6.89 -2.45
N GLY A 287 -13.85 5.75 -3.12
CA GLY A 287 -14.36 4.45 -2.69
C GLY A 287 -13.66 3.88 -1.45
N GLU A 288 -13.98 2.63 -1.13
CA GLU A 288 -13.42 1.88 0.01
C GLU A 288 -11.92 1.59 -0.18
N LEU A 289 -11.17 1.57 0.92
CA LEU A 289 -9.71 1.36 0.90
C LEU A 289 -9.32 -0.13 1.00
N ALA A 290 -10.26 -1.01 1.29
CA ALA A 290 -10.10 -2.45 1.20
C ALA A 290 -11.45 -3.13 1.06
N SER A 291 -11.45 -4.34 0.49
CA SER A 291 -12.62 -5.21 0.49
C SER A 291 -12.82 -5.82 1.88
N LYS A 292 -14.03 -5.67 2.42
CA LYS A 292 -14.43 -6.30 3.68
C LYS A 292 -14.29 -7.83 3.62
N GLU A 293 -14.78 -8.43 2.54
CA GLU A 293 -14.69 -9.88 2.31
C GLU A 293 -13.23 -10.35 2.28
N PHE A 294 -12.34 -9.58 1.65
CA PHE A 294 -10.92 -9.90 1.64
C PHE A 294 -10.32 -9.83 3.06
N LEU A 295 -10.61 -8.78 3.83
CA LEU A 295 -10.08 -8.63 5.19
C LEU A 295 -10.52 -9.77 6.11
N GLU A 296 -11.79 -10.18 6.04
CA GLU A 296 -12.31 -11.33 6.81
C GLU A 296 -11.53 -12.61 6.46
N LYS A 297 -11.35 -12.89 5.17
CA LYS A 297 -10.58 -14.05 4.69
C LYS A 297 -9.10 -13.97 5.09
N ALA A 298 -8.49 -12.79 5.00
CA ALA A 298 -7.08 -12.58 5.34
C ALA A 298 -6.83 -12.76 6.84
N ILE A 299 -7.73 -12.26 7.68
CA ILE A 299 -7.68 -12.46 9.14
C ILE A 299 -7.77 -13.95 9.46
N ALA A 300 -8.79 -14.65 8.95
CA ALA A 300 -8.97 -16.08 9.20
C ALA A 300 -7.78 -16.92 8.69
N THR A 301 -7.24 -16.59 7.51
CA THR A 301 -6.05 -17.24 6.96
C THR A 301 -4.85 -17.03 7.86
N THR A 302 -4.63 -15.80 8.33
CA THR A 302 -3.48 -15.46 9.18
C THR A 302 -3.60 -16.09 10.58
N GLU A 303 -4.80 -16.14 11.17
CA GLU A 303 -5.05 -16.85 12.44
C GLU A 303 -4.68 -18.32 12.35
N LYS A 304 -5.09 -18.99 11.26
CA LYS A 304 -4.72 -20.38 11.01
C LYS A 304 -3.20 -20.55 10.88
N LEU A 305 -2.50 -19.64 10.20
CA LEU A 305 -1.04 -19.70 10.05
C LEU A 305 -0.32 -19.48 11.39
N VAL A 306 -0.72 -18.47 12.15
CA VAL A 306 -0.12 -18.17 13.46
C VAL A 306 -0.35 -19.33 14.44
N SER A 307 -1.50 -20.02 14.36
CA SER A 307 -1.79 -21.17 15.22
C SER A 307 -0.83 -22.36 15.05
N THR A 308 -0.14 -22.50 13.90
CA THR A 308 0.85 -23.56 13.70
C THR A 308 2.19 -23.26 14.37
N GLN A 309 2.35 -22.07 14.96
CA GLN A 309 3.59 -21.50 15.51
C GLN A 309 4.71 -21.26 14.46
N GLU A 310 4.65 -21.88 13.29
CA GLU A 310 5.61 -21.70 12.20
C GLU A 310 5.59 -20.27 11.62
N TYR A 311 4.46 -19.57 11.76
CA TYR A 311 4.25 -18.21 11.26
C TYR A 311 4.07 -17.18 12.38
N ASP A 312 4.70 -17.39 13.55
CA ASP A 312 4.51 -16.51 14.71
C ASP A 312 4.86 -15.04 14.43
N TYR A 313 5.80 -14.80 13.51
CA TYR A 313 6.19 -13.47 13.07
C TYR A 313 5.05 -12.68 12.40
N LEU A 314 3.99 -13.36 11.91
CA LEU A 314 2.80 -12.73 11.33
C LEU A 314 1.80 -12.19 12.36
N LYS A 315 2.01 -12.36 13.68
CA LYS A 315 1.11 -11.82 14.72
C LYS A 315 0.84 -10.32 14.57
N LYS A 316 1.89 -9.53 14.30
CA LYS A 316 1.73 -8.08 14.09
C LYS A 316 0.92 -7.77 12.83
N THR A 317 1.08 -8.56 11.77
CA THR A 317 0.29 -8.46 10.55
C THR A 317 -1.18 -8.78 10.81
N LEU A 318 -1.46 -9.82 11.62
CA LEU A 318 -2.82 -10.16 12.04
C LEU A 318 -3.48 -9.00 12.81
N ASP A 319 -2.79 -8.44 13.81
CA ASP A 319 -3.31 -7.31 14.60
C ASP A 319 -3.58 -6.10 13.70
N PHE A 320 -2.70 -5.83 12.75
CA PHE A 320 -2.87 -4.77 11.78
C PHE A 320 -4.10 -4.99 10.89
N LEU A 321 -4.30 -6.20 10.36
CA LEU A 321 -5.47 -6.53 9.53
C LEU A 321 -6.79 -6.40 10.33
N LYS A 322 -6.80 -6.81 11.60
CA LYS A 322 -7.93 -6.60 12.52
C LYS A 322 -8.23 -5.13 12.74
N ASN A 323 -7.19 -4.31 12.89
CA ASN A 323 -7.34 -2.85 13.00
C ASN A 323 -7.91 -2.26 11.71
N LEU A 324 -7.41 -2.66 10.54
CA LEU A 324 -7.94 -2.21 9.24
C LEU A 324 -9.40 -2.62 9.02
N TYR A 325 -9.78 -3.84 9.43
CA TYR A 325 -11.17 -4.32 9.32
C TYR A 325 -12.14 -3.40 10.06
N ASN A 326 -11.80 -3.01 11.29
CA ASN A 326 -12.61 -2.07 12.07
C ASN A 326 -12.57 -0.66 11.47
N GLU A 327 -11.37 -0.17 11.16
CA GLU A 327 -11.16 1.19 10.62
C GLU A 327 -11.93 1.44 9.32
N TYR A 328 -11.89 0.49 8.38
CA TYR A 328 -12.44 0.64 7.04
C TYR A 328 -13.94 0.38 6.94
N THR A 329 -14.61 0.05 8.06
CA THR A 329 -16.09 0.18 8.15
C THR A 329 -16.55 1.63 7.95
N VAL A 330 -15.66 2.60 8.20
CA VAL A 330 -15.93 4.03 8.02
C VAL A 330 -15.17 4.55 6.79
N ASN A 331 -15.86 4.67 5.66
CA ASN A 331 -15.32 5.32 4.45
C ASN A 331 -15.45 6.86 4.54
N LYS A 332 -14.81 7.45 5.55
CA LYS A 332 -14.65 8.90 5.74
C LYS A 332 -13.18 9.22 6.00
N VAL A 333 -12.79 10.46 5.68
CA VAL A 333 -11.43 10.95 5.90
C VAL A 333 -11.21 11.25 7.38
N TYR A 334 -10.16 10.68 7.97
CA TYR A 334 -9.91 10.79 9.41
C TYR A 334 -9.74 12.23 9.91
N TYR A 335 -10.14 12.49 11.16
CA TYR A 335 -9.89 13.73 11.92
C TYR A 335 -8.61 13.56 12.74
N ARG A 336 -7.73 14.56 12.76
CA ARG A 336 -6.80 14.68 13.88
C ARG A 336 -7.50 15.32 15.07
N TYR A 337 -7.78 14.52 16.10
CA TYR A 337 -8.57 15.00 17.24
C TYR A 337 -7.83 16.14 17.96
N ASP A 338 -6.50 16.09 18.03
CA ASP A 338 -5.71 17.16 18.64
C ASP A 338 -5.85 18.51 17.89
N LYS A 339 -6.08 18.47 16.57
CA LYS A 339 -6.38 19.66 15.76
C LYS A 339 -7.80 20.17 15.98
N LEU A 340 -8.78 19.27 16.10
CA LEU A 340 -10.16 19.63 16.44
C LEU A 340 -10.25 20.35 17.80
N PHE A 341 -9.66 19.76 18.84
CA PHE A 341 -9.66 20.36 20.17
C PHE A 341 -8.88 21.68 20.21
N GLY A 342 -7.76 21.76 19.47
CA GLY A 342 -7.00 23.00 19.33
C GLY A 342 -7.79 24.11 18.65
N LEU A 343 -8.58 23.79 17.62
CA LEU A 343 -9.46 24.74 16.92
C LEU A 343 -10.50 25.34 17.89
N LEU A 344 -11.08 24.51 18.75
CA LEU A 344 -12.09 24.90 19.74
C LEU A 344 -11.50 25.44 21.06
N LYS A 345 -10.17 25.51 21.17
CA LYS A 345 -9.45 25.93 22.39
C LYS A 345 -9.87 25.13 23.64
N LYS A 346 -10.11 23.83 23.48
CA LYS A 346 -10.49 22.89 24.55
C LYS A 346 -9.33 22.00 24.95
N ASN A 347 -9.37 21.49 26.19
CA ASN A 347 -8.38 20.53 26.68
C ASN A 347 -8.59 19.15 26.07
N GLN A 348 -7.51 18.49 25.67
CA GLN A 348 -7.58 17.19 25.00
C GLN A 348 -7.76 16.06 26.02
N PRO A 349 -8.82 15.24 25.90
CA PRO A 349 -8.96 14.03 26.68
C PRO A 349 -8.04 12.91 26.14
N PRO A 350 -7.90 11.79 26.86
CA PRO A 350 -7.43 10.56 26.25
C PRO A 350 -8.27 10.21 25.02
N ILE A 351 -7.62 9.91 23.89
CA ILE A 351 -8.30 9.60 22.62
C ILE A 351 -9.30 8.43 22.74
N SER A 352 -9.07 7.49 23.66
CA SER A 352 -10.01 6.40 23.95
C SER A 352 -11.36 6.92 24.47
N LEU A 353 -11.32 7.90 25.39
CA LEU A 353 -12.53 8.54 25.92
C LEU A 353 -13.27 9.32 24.84
N PHE A 354 -12.54 10.03 23.96
CA PHE A 354 -13.16 10.72 22.84
C PHE A 354 -13.88 9.75 21.88
N ILE A 355 -13.24 8.62 21.54
CA ILE A 355 -13.85 7.57 20.71
C ILE A 355 -15.07 6.95 21.39
N GLU A 356 -14.99 6.69 22.70
CA GLU A 356 -16.11 6.16 23.49
C GLU A 356 -17.31 7.12 23.48
N LYS A 357 -17.07 8.41 23.71
CA LYS A 357 -18.12 9.45 23.64
C LYS A 357 -18.80 9.54 22.28
N ILE A 358 -18.06 9.38 21.19
CA ILE A 358 -18.67 9.32 19.85
C ILE A 358 -19.57 8.08 19.72
N ARG A 359 -19.14 6.93 20.24
CA ARG A 359 -19.91 5.68 20.21
C ARG A 359 -21.14 5.71 21.09
N GLU A 360 -21.09 6.36 22.26
CA GLU A 360 -22.24 6.60 23.14
C GLU A 360 -23.36 7.37 22.41
N LYS A 361 -23.02 8.20 21.42
CA LYS A 361 -23.97 8.91 20.55
C LYS A 361 -24.50 8.07 19.38
N GLY A 362 -24.12 6.79 19.29
CA GLY A 362 -24.59 5.86 18.26
C GLY A 362 -23.79 5.86 16.95
N TYR A 363 -22.65 6.55 16.91
CA TYR A 363 -21.79 6.63 15.72
C TYR A 363 -20.63 5.64 15.79
N ASN A 364 -20.15 5.21 14.62
CA ASN A 364 -18.93 4.42 14.53
C ASN A 364 -17.72 5.33 14.72
N ALA A 365 -16.76 4.91 15.54
CA ALA A 365 -15.50 5.62 15.71
C ALA A 365 -14.35 4.66 15.98
N PHE A 366 -13.23 4.87 15.30
CA PHE A 366 -12.04 4.04 15.42
C PHE A 366 -10.77 4.89 15.32
N ARG A 367 -9.69 4.42 15.96
CA ARG A 367 -8.35 4.91 15.63
C ARG A 367 -8.04 4.56 14.17
N THR A 368 -7.18 5.34 13.54
CA THR A 368 -6.69 5.04 12.20
C THR A 368 -5.20 4.69 12.20
N HIS A 369 -4.81 3.76 11.34
CA HIS A 369 -3.40 3.46 11.09
C HIS A 369 -2.63 4.63 10.45
N PHE A 370 -3.30 5.60 9.83
CA PHE A 370 -2.64 6.74 9.20
C PHE A 370 -1.92 7.63 10.23
N ASP A 371 -2.55 7.91 11.36
CA ASP A 371 -1.97 8.81 12.37
C ASP A 371 -2.33 8.33 13.79
N PRO A 372 -1.37 8.29 14.73
CA PRO A 372 -1.65 7.88 16.11
C PRO A 372 -2.66 8.80 16.83
N ARG A 373 -2.86 10.03 16.35
CA ARG A 373 -3.89 10.98 16.81
C ARG A 373 -5.07 11.08 15.84
N GLY A 374 -5.18 10.17 14.88
CA GLY A 374 -6.26 10.14 13.91
C GLY A 374 -7.46 9.33 14.42
N VAL A 375 -8.66 9.85 14.16
CA VAL A 375 -9.94 9.18 14.43
C VAL A 375 -10.77 9.16 13.15
N LYS A 376 -11.20 7.98 12.72
CA LYS A 376 -12.25 7.83 11.70
C LYS A 376 -13.59 7.69 12.37
N THR A 377 -14.59 8.42 11.88
CA THR A 377 -15.96 8.34 12.35
C THR A 377 -16.95 8.71 11.26
N ASP A 378 -18.15 8.15 11.33
CA ASP A 378 -19.32 8.54 10.54
C ASP A 378 -20.16 9.64 11.20
N MET A 379 -19.79 10.12 12.39
CA MET A 379 -20.39 11.28 13.04
C MET A 379 -20.24 12.54 12.17
N PRO A 380 -21.34 13.26 11.86
CA PRO A 380 -21.29 14.52 11.13
C PRO A 380 -20.36 15.54 11.78
N HIS A 381 -19.75 16.42 10.97
CA HIS A 381 -18.80 17.41 11.46
C HIS A 381 -19.41 18.32 12.52
N GLU A 382 -20.62 18.82 12.30
CA GLU A 382 -21.32 19.69 13.26
C GLU A 382 -21.56 18.99 14.61
N ASP A 383 -21.91 17.71 14.57
CA ASP A 383 -22.12 16.91 15.78
C ASP A 383 -20.80 16.64 16.52
N LEU A 384 -19.69 16.46 15.79
CA LEU A 384 -18.36 16.37 16.40
C LEU A 384 -17.98 17.66 17.13
N ILE A 385 -18.26 18.82 16.53
CA ILE A 385 -17.99 20.12 17.16
C ILE A 385 -18.85 20.28 18.41
N ARG A 386 -20.16 20.02 18.33
CA ARG A 386 -21.07 20.09 19.49
C ARG A 386 -20.66 19.14 20.62
N LEU A 387 -20.24 17.92 20.29
CA LEU A 387 -19.75 16.96 21.28
C LEU A 387 -18.55 17.53 22.05
N ILE A 388 -17.59 18.13 21.33
CA ILE A 388 -16.40 18.73 21.96
C ILE A 388 -16.76 19.98 22.78
N GLU A 389 -17.72 20.80 22.33
CA GLU A 389 -18.10 22.01 23.05
C GLU A 389 -18.83 21.75 24.37
N HIS A 390 -19.67 20.71 24.40
CA HIS A 390 -20.59 20.44 25.51
C HIS A 390 -20.12 19.35 26.48
N GLU A 391 -19.32 18.38 26.04
CA GLU A 391 -18.89 17.24 26.87
C GLU A 391 -17.41 17.24 27.24
N PHE A 392 -16.63 18.21 26.72
CA PHE A 392 -15.20 18.40 27.02
C PHE A 392 -14.88 19.88 27.22
#